data_AF-A0A741FI36-F1
#
_entry.id   AF-A0A741FI36-F1
#
_cell.length_a   1.000
_cell.length_b   1.000
_cell.length_c   1.000
_cell.angle_alpha   90.00
_cell.angle_beta   90.00
_cell.angle_gamma   90.00
#
_symmetry.space_group_name_H-M   'P 1'
#
loop_
_entity.id
_entity.type
_entity.pdbx_description
1 polymer ?
#
loop_
_entity_poly.entity_id
_entity_poly.type
_entity_poly.pdbx_seq_one_letter_code
_entity_poly.pdbx_strand_id
1 'polypeptide(L)'
;MFLTFPNVAITRDNRIDKLSENDLELIRDTAIQNGGRKIQVQLRDLLYEVSNRAVEGDNNTFKVSFSTTDRAMFRERHIEWAGNSIRLERQLNTGLNVSHGNFLNMSTTSFSNNSQELAAHSSPGAPAIFDTSNKQQLVDKIDLCSFSPNVDELSCTEDNLTCPVMLVVPEKGVFVKTGPESNICQLFDETALIQLIIDGATHPVSRAPLSLDMIINKNECYFDTTKGNFIIP
;
A
#
# COMPACT_ATOMS: atom_id res chain seq x y z
N MET A 1 -22.22 -11.73 -3.84
CA MET A 1 -22.47 -11.46 -5.26
C MET A 1 -21.18 -11.70 -6.02
N PHE A 2 -21.22 -12.23 -7.24
CA PHE A 2 -20.03 -12.71 -7.95
C PHE A 2 -20.06 -12.24 -9.41
N LEU A 3 -19.00 -11.58 -9.87
CA LEU A 3 -18.77 -11.16 -11.25
C LEU A 3 -17.54 -11.88 -11.79
N THR A 4 -17.53 -12.22 -13.07
CA THR A 4 -16.38 -12.88 -13.73
C THR A 4 -16.06 -12.23 -15.06
N PHE A 5 -14.78 -11.97 -15.28
CA PHE A 5 -14.24 -11.37 -16.50
C PHE A 5 -13.15 -12.30 -17.05
N PRO A 6 -13.49 -13.19 -17.99
CA PRO A 6 -12.57 -14.23 -18.46
C PRO A 6 -11.49 -13.69 -19.43
N ASN A 7 -11.81 -12.64 -20.19
CA ASN A 7 -10.97 -12.13 -21.28
C ASN A 7 -10.17 -10.87 -20.90
N VAL A 8 -9.76 -10.76 -19.64
CA VAL A 8 -8.98 -9.61 -19.17
C VAL A 8 -7.59 -9.66 -19.81
N ALA A 9 -7.19 -8.57 -20.48
CA ALA A 9 -5.84 -8.44 -21.04
C ALA A 9 -4.79 -8.37 -19.93
N ILE A 10 -3.59 -8.86 -20.22
CA ILE A 10 -2.46 -8.85 -19.28
C ILE A 10 -1.31 -8.08 -19.92
N THR A 11 -0.72 -7.18 -19.14
CA THR A 11 0.45 -6.41 -19.51
C THR A 11 1.71 -7.28 -19.47
N ARG A 12 2.81 -6.78 -20.05
CA ARG A 12 4.08 -7.52 -20.18
C ARG A 12 4.70 -7.93 -18.83
N ASP A 13 4.34 -7.25 -17.75
CA ASP A 13 4.73 -7.49 -16.35
C ASP A 13 3.80 -8.46 -15.60
N ASN A 14 2.99 -9.24 -16.32
CA ASN A 14 2.03 -10.21 -15.75
C ASN A 14 1.01 -9.56 -14.79
N ARG A 15 0.47 -8.40 -15.18
CA ARG A 15 -0.56 -7.68 -14.44
C ARG A 15 -1.80 -7.44 -15.29
N ILE A 16 -2.94 -7.21 -14.66
CA ILE A 16 -4.15 -6.80 -15.38
C ILE A 16 -3.91 -5.48 -16.13
N ASP A 17 -4.29 -5.46 -17.40
CA ASP A 17 -4.35 -4.25 -18.21
C ASP A 17 -5.61 -3.44 -17.84
N LYS A 18 -5.79 -2.29 -18.49
CA LYS A 18 -6.99 -1.48 -18.33
C LYS A 18 -8.23 -2.27 -18.77
N LEU A 19 -9.15 -2.50 -17.84
CA LEU A 19 -10.48 -3.05 -18.11
C LEU A 19 -11.28 -2.09 -18.99
N SER A 20 -12.26 -2.62 -19.72
CA SER A 20 -13.17 -1.75 -20.46
C SER A 20 -14.00 -0.89 -19.50
N GLU A 21 -14.40 0.31 -19.93
CA GLU A 21 -15.21 1.18 -19.06
C GLU A 21 -16.54 0.52 -18.69
N ASN A 22 -17.12 -0.28 -19.60
CA ASN A 22 -18.32 -1.06 -19.32
C ASN A 22 -18.12 -2.09 -18.19
N ASP A 23 -16.96 -2.75 -18.15
CA ASP A 23 -16.64 -3.71 -17.09
C ASP A 23 -16.44 -3.00 -15.74
N LEU A 24 -15.78 -1.84 -15.76
CA LEU A 24 -15.58 -1.01 -14.57
C LEU A 24 -16.92 -0.48 -14.05
N GLU A 25 -17.80 0.04 -14.91
CA GLU A 25 -19.15 0.48 -14.55
C GLU A 25 -19.98 -0.64 -13.94
N LEU A 26 -19.95 -1.83 -14.54
CA LEU A 26 -20.65 -2.99 -14.00
C LEU A 26 -20.18 -3.33 -12.57
N ILE A 27 -18.88 -3.31 -12.32
CA ILE A 27 -18.32 -3.54 -10.98
C ILE A 27 -18.77 -2.44 -10.02
N ARG A 28 -18.69 -1.17 -10.43
CA ARG A 28 -19.08 0.00 -9.62
C ARG A 28 -20.55 -0.10 -9.21
N ASP A 29 -21.46 -0.28 -10.16
CA ASP A 29 -22.89 -0.37 -9.94
C ASP A 29 -23.26 -1.55 -9.03
N THR A 30 -22.64 -2.70 -9.28
CA THR A 30 -22.87 -3.90 -8.47
C THR A 30 -22.40 -3.67 -7.03
N ALA A 31 -21.26 -3.02 -6.81
CA ALA A 31 -20.76 -2.71 -5.47
C ALA A 31 -21.65 -1.69 -4.75
N ILE A 32 -22.11 -0.63 -5.43
CA ILE A 32 -23.03 0.38 -4.90
C ILE A 32 -24.35 -0.26 -4.48
N GLN A 33 -24.95 -1.09 -5.35
CA GLN A 33 -26.19 -1.81 -5.05
C GLN A 33 -26.04 -2.79 -3.89
N ASN A 34 -24.83 -3.29 -3.65
CA ASN A 34 -24.55 -4.19 -2.54
C ASN A 34 -24.39 -3.45 -1.19
N GLY A 35 -24.43 -2.11 -1.19
CA GLY A 35 -24.55 -1.28 0.02
C GLY A 35 -23.35 -1.37 0.96
N GLY A 36 -22.14 -1.27 0.42
CA GLY A 36 -20.88 -1.37 1.18
C GLY A 36 -20.46 -2.79 1.57
N ARG A 37 -21.29 -3.81 1.31
CA ARG A 37 -20.88 -5.21 1.46
C ARG A 37 -19.97 -5.62 0.32
N LYS A 38 -19.03 -6.51 0.61
CA LYS A 38 -18.10 -7.05 -0.38
C LYS A 38 -18.83 -7.85 -1.48
N ILE A 39 -18.51 -7.55 -2.73
CA ILE A 39 -18.79 -8.39 -3.90
C ILE A 39 -17.50 -9.09 -4.31
N GLN A 40 -17.63 -10.27 -4.91
CA GLN A 40 -16.51 -11.02 -5.45
C GLN A 40 -16.39 -10.74 -6.95
N VAL A 41 -15.18 -10.47 -7.41
CA VAL A 41 -14.84 -10.20 -8.81
C VAL A 41 -13.70 -11.14 -9.20
N GLN A 42 -13.95 -12.03 -10.14
CA GLN A 42 -12.94 -12.90 -10.70
C GLN A 42 -12.36 -12.27 -11.96
N LEU A 43 -11.04 -12.02 -11.95
CA LEU A 43 -10.29 -11.61 -13.13
C LEU A 43 -9.38 -12.77 -13.51
N ARG A 44 -9.68 -13.41 -14.65
CA ARG A 44 -9.06 -14.69 -15.04
C ARG A 44 -9.21 -15.77 -13.95
N ASP A 45 -8.10 -16.19 -13.35
CA ASP A 45 -7.99 -17.24 -12.34
C ASP A 45 -7.92 -16.71 -10.89
N LEU A 46 -7.83 -15.40 -10.70
CA LEU A 46 -7.72 -14.77 -9.37
C LEU A 46 -9.02 -14.10 -8.93
N LEU A 47 -9.28 -14.16 -7.62
CA LEU A 47 -10.49 -13.63 -7.00
C LEU A 47 -10.21 -12.37 -6.18
N TYR A 48 -11.05 -11.36 -6.36
CA TYR A 48 -10.96 -10.08 -5.68
C TYR A 48 -12.25 -9.79 -4.93
N GLU A 49 -12.16 -9.05 -3.84
CA GLU A 49 -13.27 -8.58 -3.04
C GLU A 49 -13.36 -7.06 -3.17
N VAL A 50 -14.46 -6.57 -3.75
CA VAL A 50 -14.69 -5.15 -4.00
C VAL A 50 -15.84 -4.65 -3.13
N SER A 51 -15.71 -3.47 -2.54
CA SER A 51 -16.77 -2.81 -1.78
C SER A 51 -16.68 -1.31 -1.98
N ASN A 52 -17.82 -0.60 -2.00
CA ASN A 52 -17.79 0.85 -1.89
C ASN A 52 -17.80 1.27 -0.41
N ARG A 53 -17.16 2.39 -0.07
CA ARG A 53 -17.33 2.99 1.27
C ARG A 53 -18.64 3.76 1.27
N ALA A 54 -19.60 3.32 2.09
CA ALA A 54 -20.75 4.15 2.43
C ALA A 54 -20.37 5.06 3.61
N VAL A 55 -19.49 6.04 3.39
CA VAL A 55 -19.36 7.16 4.33
C VAL A 55 -20.34 8.24 3.92
N GLU A 56 -21.01 8.88 4.88
CA GLU A 56 -21.94 9.98 4.62
C GLU A 56 -21.23 11.06 3.76
N GLY A 57 -21.62 11.14 2.49
CA GLY A 57 -21.12 12.15 1.54
C GLY A 57 -20.30 11.62 0.35
N ASP A 58 -19.80 10.37 0.37
CA ASP A 58 -19.04 9.82 -0.77
C ASP A 58 -19.25 8.31 -0.94
N ASN A 59 -20.29 7.95 -1.71
CA ASN A 59 -20.60 6.56 -2.07
C ASN A 59 -19.74 6.02 -3.22
N ASN A 60 -18.86 6.85 -3.79
CA ASN A 60 -18.17 6.55 -5.04
C ASN A 60 -16.72 6.09 -4.81
N THR A 61 -16.25 6.01 -3.57
CA THR A 61 -14.93 5.44 -3.29
C THR A 61 -15.00 3.91 -3.20
N PHE A 62 -14.23 3.22 -4.04
CA PHE A 62 -14.15 1.76 -4.09
C PHE A 62 -12.87 1.24 -3.44
N LYS A 63 -13.00 0.16 -2.66
CA LYS A 63 -11.88 -0.58 -2.06
C LYS A 63 -11.81 -1.99 -2.63
N VAL A 64 -10.61 -2.46 -2.94
CA VAL A 64 -10.34 -3.80 -3.44
C VAL A 64 -9.43 -4.54 -2.45
N SER A 65 -9.79 -5.77 -2.13
CA SER A 65 -9.00 -6.67 -1.30
C SER A 65 -9.02 -8.06 -1.90
N PHE A 66 -8.29 -9.01 -1.33
CA PHE A 66 -8.36 -10.41 -1.70
C PHE A 66 -8.16 -11.28 -0.48
N SER A 67 -8.71 -12.49 -0.51
CA SER A 67 -8.56 -13.46 0.56
C SER A 67 -8.51 -14.87 -0.04
N THR A 68 -7.73 -15.75 0.58
CA THR A 68 -7.69 -17.17 0.25
C THR A 68 -7.35 -18.00 1.47
N THR A 69 -7.91 -19.20 1.53
CA THR A 69 -7.52 -20.23 2.49
C THR A 69 -6.41 -21.13 1.96
N ASP A 70 -6.15 -21.10 0.64
CA ASP A 70 -5.09 -21.88 0.01
C ASP A 70 -3.73 -21.17 0.19
N ARG A 71 -2.95 -21.70 1.12
CA ARG A 71 -1.63 -21.17 1.46
C ARG A 71 -0.59 -21.37 0.36
N ALA A 72 -0.74 -22.40 -0.48
CA ALA A 72 0.17 -22.65 -1.59
C ALA A 72 -0.07 -21.62 -2.70
N MET A 73 -1.34 -21.42 -3.07
CA MET A 73 -1.75 -20.40 -4.02
C MET A 73 -1.33 -19.00 -3.56
N PHE A 74 -1.54 -18.67 -2.28
CA PHE A 74 -1.08 -17.40 -1.73
C PHE A 74 0.42 -17.23 -1.90
N ARG A 75 1.24 -18.22 -1.52
CA ARG A 75 2.70 -18.11 -1.62
C ARG A 75 3.19 -17.89 -3.06
N GLU A 76 2.59 -18.58 -4.02
CA GLU A 76 3.01 -18.54 -5.42
C GLU A 76 2.53 -17.28 -6.15
N ARG A 77 1.30 -16.84 -5.88
CA ARG A 77 0.64 -15.77 -6.66
C ARG A 77 0.45 -14.46 -5.90
N HIS A 78 0.84 -14.35 -4.63
CA HIS A 78 0.59 -13.15 -3.81
C HIS A 78 1.08 -11.85 -4.46
N ILE A 79 2.25 -11.85 -5.11
CA ILE A 79 2.82 -10.65 -5.74
C ILE A 79 1.93 -10.16 -6.89
N GLU A 80 1.51 -11.07 -7.76
CA GLU A 80 0.57 -10.77 -8.84
C GLU A 80 -0.80 -10.36 -8.27
N TRP A 81 -1.27 -11.08 -7.26
CA TRP A 81 -2.57 -10.85 -6.65
C TRP A 81 -2.69 -9.47 -6.03
N ALA A 82 -1.72 -9.08 -5.21
CA ALA A 82 -1.63 -7.75 -4.61
C ALA A 82 -1.42 -6.66 -5.67
N GLY A 83 -0.56 -6.92 -6.65
CA GLY A 83 -0.33 -6.01 -7.75
C GLY A 83 -1.59 -5.69 -8.56
N ASN A 84 -2.39 -6.71 -8.83
CA ASN A 84 -3.64 -6.60 -9.58
C ASN A 84 -4.76 -6.00 -8.73
N SER A 85 -4.79 -6.22 -7.41
CA SER A 85 -5.79 -5.56 -6.54
C SER A 85 -5.60 -4.05 -6.52
N ILE A 86 -4.35 -3.57 -6.43
CA ILE A 86 -4.02 -2.14 -6.49
C ILE A 86 -4.43 -1.55 -7.85
N ARG A 87 -4.11 -2.24 -8.95
CA ARG A 87 -4.48 -1.78 -10.29
C ARG A 87 -6.00 -1.71 -10.47
N LEU A 88 -6.73 -2.70 -10.00
CA LEU A 88 -8.19 -2.71 -10.08
C LEU A 88 -8.77 -1.56 -9.25
N GLU A 89 -8.29 -1.36 -8.02
CA GLU A 89 -8.73 -0.26 -7.16
C GLU A 89 -8.48 1.10 -7.82
N ARG A 90 -7.29 1.29 -8.39
CA ARG A 90 -6.97 2.51 -9.14
C ARG A 90 -7.92 2.71 -10.32
N GLN A 91 -8.19 1.68 -11.12
CA GLN A 91 -9.09 1.79 -12.26
C GLN A 91 -10.53 2.12 -11.85
N LEU A 92 -11.05 1.51 -10.77
CA LEU A 92 -12.40 1.80 -10.26
C LEU A 92 -12.54 3.24 -9.74
N ASN A 93 -11.46 3.83 -9.24
CA ASN A 93 -11.45 5.20 -8.71
C ASN A 93 -10.96 6.24 -9.75
N THR A 94 -10.41 5.82 -10.90
CA THR A 94 -9.93 6.72 -11.97
C THR A 94 -11.08 7.01 -12.94
N GLY A 95 -11.59 8.24 -12.95
CA GLY A 95 -12.72 8.65 -13.81
C GLY A 95 -13.92 9.19 -13.05
N LEU A 96 -13.92 9.02 -11.72
CA LEU A 96 -14.75 9.83 -10.84
C LEU A 96 -14.13 11.21 -10.79
N ASN A 97 -14.76 12.19 -11.45
CA ASN A 97 -14.50 13.60 -11.21
C ASN A 97 -14.80 13.89 -9.72
N VAL A 98 -13.82 13.63 -8.86
CA VAL A 98 -13.75 14.24 -7.53
C VAL A 98 -13.54 15.71 -7.82
N SER A 99 -14.65 16.44 -7.80
CA SER A 99 -14.65 17.90 -7.75
C SER A 99 -13.62 18.32 -6.72
N HIS A 100 -12.63 19.08 -7.19
CA HIS A 100 -11.61 19.76 -6.43
C HIS A 100 -12.23 20.43 -5.19
N GLY A 101 -12.24 19.71 -4.07
CA GLY A 101 -12.47 20.27 -2.75
C GLY A 101 -11.14 20.86 -2.29
N ASN A 102 -11.07 22.19 -2.27
CA ASN A 102 -9.91 22.99 -1.87
C ASN A 102 -9.10 22.39 -0.70
N PHE A 103 -7.92 21.82 -1.00
CA PHE A 103 -6.89 21.50 -0.01
C PHE A 103 -6.02 22.71 0.35
N LEU A 104 -6.61 23.90 0.41
CA LEU A 104 -5.97 25.12 0.90
C LEU A 104 -6.97 25.82 1.83
N ASN A 105 -7.08 25.33 3.06
CA ASN A 105 -7.33 26.11 4.27
C ASN A 105 -7.60 25.19 5.46
N MET A 106 -6.56 24.93 6.27
CA MET A 106 -6.69 25.02 7.72
C MET A 106 -5.30 25.25 8.30
N SER A 107 -4.85 26.50 8.22
CA SER A 107 -3.82 26.99 9.12
C SER A 107 -4.41 27.04 10.54
N THR A 108 -3.65 26.48 11.49
CA THR A 108 -3.56 26.88 12.90
C THR A 108 -4.86 26.97 13.71
N THR A 109 -5.10 25.98 14.57
CA THR A 109 -5.53 26.24 15.96
C THR A 109 -4.96 25.19 16.92
N SER A 110 -3.99 25.64 17.71
CA SER A 110 -3.77 25.35 19.14
C SER A 110 -3.65 23.90 19.61
N PHE A 111 -2.41 23.55 19.97
CA PHE A 111 -2.07 22.66 21.07
C PHE A 111 -2.97 22.90 22.29
N SER A 112 -3.52 21.82 22.86
CA SER A 112 -3.98 21.79 24.25
C SER A 112 -3.65 20.42 24.82
N ASN A 113 -2.54 20.40 25.57
CA ASN A 113 -2.26 19.35 26.54
C ASN A 113 -3.31 19.42 27.64
N ASN A 114 -3.92 18.29 27.98
CA ASN A 114 -4.34 18.01 29.35
C ASN A 114 -4.36 16.49 29.56
N SER A 115 -3.47 16.07 30.45
CA SER A 115 -3.37 14.72 31.02
C SER A 115 -4.03 14.71 32.40
N GLN A 116 -5.07 13.89 32.60
CA GLN A 116 -5.64 13.32 33.86
C GLN A 116 -7.13 13.01 33.57
N GLU A 117 -7.78 11.90 33.98
CA GLU A 117 -7.50 10.91 35.00
C GLU A 117 -8.39 9.67 34.77
N LEU A 118 -8.03 8.60 35.45
CA LEU A 118 -8.57 7.24 35.52
C LEU A 118 -10.04 7.15 35.99
N ALA A 119 -10.87 6.27 35.38
CA ALA A 119 -11.65 5.21 36.08
C ALA A 119 -12.79 4.60 35.22
N ALA A 120 -12.70 3.28 35.05
CA ALA A 120 -13.75 2.25 34.99
C ALA A 120 -15.01 2.42 34.09
N HIS A 121 -15.22 1.45 33.18
CA HIS A 121 -16.36 0.50 33.13
C HIS A 121 -16.61 -0.01 31.69
N SER A 122 -16.31 -1.31 31.48
CA SER A 122 -17.00 -2.32 30.65
C SER A 122 -17.45 -2.02 29.19
N SER A 123 -16.82 -2.71 28.20
CA SER A 123 -17.44 -3.60 27.17
C SER A 123 -16.60 -3.64 25.86
N PRO A 124 -16.50 -4.78 25.13
CA PRO A 124 -15.58 -4.97 24.00
C PRO A 124 -16.23 -4.63 22.65
N GLY A 125 -15.62 -3.75 21.87
CA GLY A 125 -16.03 -3.50 20.48
C GLY A 125 -15.81 -2.07 20.00
N ALA A 126 -14.59 -1.72 19.64
CA ALA A 126 -14.29 -0.58 18.77
C ALA A 126 -12.98 -0.86 18.02
N PRO A 127 -12.92 -0.78 16.67
CA PRO A 127 -11.67 -0.87 15.95
C PRO A 127 -10.85 0.41 16.17
N ALA A 128 -9.55 0.21 16.34
CA ALA A 128 -8.55 1.15 16.81
C ALA A 128 -8.53 2.53 16.11
N ILE A 129 -8.84 3.58 16.86
CA ILE A 129 -8.43 4.97 16.55
C ILE A 129 -6.89 5.11 16.62
N PHE A 130 -6.21 4.18 17.31
CA PHE A 130 -4.75 4.16 17.47
C PHE A 130 -3.99 3.62 16.24
N ASP A 131 -4.61 2.79 15.38
CA ASP A 131 -3.91 2.19 14.22
C ASP A 131 -3.75 3.16 13.05
N THR A 132 -4.75 4.02 12.82
CA THR A 132 -4.73 5.00 11.72
C THR A 132 -3.67 6.08 11.95
N SER A 133 -3.48 6.51 13.20
CA SER A 133 -2.45 7.50 13.55
C SER A 133 -1.03 7.01 13.24
N ASN A 134 -0.72 5.75 13.61
CA ASN A 134 0.60 5.17 13.37
C ASN A 134 0.87 4.94 11.88
N LYS A 135 -0.15 4.48 11.13
CA LYS A 135 -0.05 4.30 9.67
C LYS A 135 0.17 5.63 8.95
N GLN A 136 -0.53 6.68 9.36
CA GLN A 136 -0.34 8.01 8.78
C GLN A 136 1.08 8.54 9.03
N GLN A 137 1.61 8.40 10.25
CA GLN A 137 2.98 8.80 10.55
C GLN A 137 4.03 8.05 9.72
N LEU A 138 3.80 6.76 9.47
CA LEU A 138 4.67 5.95 8.60
C LEU A 138 4.64 6.48 7.16
N VAL A 139 3.46 6.78 6.61
CA VAL A 139 3.32 7.33 5.26
C VAL A 139 3.98 8.72 5.16
N ASP A 140 3.73 9.60 6.12
CA ASP A 140 4.34 10.93 6.14
C ASP A 140 5.88 10.83 6.19
N LYS A 141 6.41 9.87 6.95
CA LYS A 141 7.86 9.62 7.00
C LYS A 141 8.40 9.05 5.68
N ILE A 142 7.64 8.21 4.99
CA ILE A 142 8.00 7.71 3.66
C ILE A 142 8.12 8.86 2.67
N ASP A 143 7.11 9.73 2.61
CA ASP A 143 7.08 10.86 1.69
C ASP A 143 8.31 11.76 1.90
N LEU A 144 8.67 12.03 3.18
CA LEU A 144 9.85 12.79 3.56
C LEU A 144 11.19 12.10 3.24
N CYS A 145 11.23 10.76 3.25
CA CYS A 145 12.45 9.99 3.00
C CYS A 145 12.56 9.49 1.56
N SER A 146 11.54 9.72 0.72
CA SER A 146 11.51 9.31 -0.67
C SER A 146 12.51 10.09 -1.52
N PHE A 147 13.15 9.40 -2.47
CA PHE A 147 14.09 10.00 -3.39
C PHE A 147 14.14 9.22 -4.70
N SER A 148 14.59 9.83 -5.79
CA SER A 148 14.83 9.11 -7.04
C SER A 148 16.19 8.40 -6.98
N PRO A 149 16.24 7.06 -7.02
CA PRO A 149 17.50 6.31 -6.95
C PRO A 149 18.35 6.55 -8.19
N ASN A 150 19.65 6.74 -7.99
CA ASN A 150 20.61 6.92 -9.07
C ASN A 150 21.87 6.09 -8.78
N VAL A 151 22.32 5.34 -9.78
CA VAL A 151 23.43 4.40 -9.68
C VAL A 151 24.75 5.12 -9.35
N ASP A 152 25.00 6.25 -10.02
CA ASP A 152 26.22 7.05 -9.84
C ASP A 152 26.25 7.71 -8.45
N GLU A 153 25.10 8.21 -7.99
CA GLU A 153 25.00 8.89 -6.70
C GLU A 153 25.12 7.91 -5.51
N LEU A 154 24.59 6.69 -5.67
CA LEU A 154 24.63 5.66 -4.63
C LEU A 154 25.86 4.74 -4.71
N SER A 155 26.75 4.95 -5.68
CA SER A 155 28.00 4.19 -5.87
C SER A 155 27.77 2.67 -5.90
N CYS A 156 26.71 2.21 -6.57
CA CYS A 156 26.30 0.79 -6.61
C CYS A 156 26.01 0.34 -8.05
N THR A 157 25.36 -0.82 -8.24
CA THR A 157 24.88 -1.30 -9.55
C THR A 157 23.36 -1.33 -9.61
N GLU A 158 22.77 -1.36 -10.81
CA GLU A 158 21.31 -1.42 -10.98
C GLU A 158 20.65 -2.60 -10.25
N ASP A 159 21.31 -3.77 -10.24
CA ASP A 159 20.83 -4.95 -9.52
C ASP A 159 20.64 -4.68 -8.02
N ASN A 160 21.50 -3.85 -7.41
CA ASN A 160 21.41 -3.49 -6.00
C ASN A 160 20.31 -2.47 -5.70
N LEU A 161 19.81 -1.76 -6.72
CA LEU A 161 18.70 -0.81 -6.61
C LEU A 161 17.34 -1.44 -6.90
N THR A 162 17.30 -2.75 -7.15
CA THR A 162 16.07 -3.45 -7.46
C THR A 162 15.20 -3.57 -6.21
N CYS A 163 13.97 -3.04 -6.28
CA CYS A 163 13.01 -3.17 -5.19
C CYS A 163 12.61 -4.66 -5.01
N PRO A 164 12.66 -5.22 -3.79
CA PRO A 164 12.35 -6.63 -3.56
C PRO A 164 10.86 -6.98 -3.75
N VAL A 165 9.99 -5.97 -3.79
CA VAL A 165 8.54 -6.15 -4.04
C VAL A 165 8.23 -6.04 -5.53
N MET A 166 8.79 -5.04 -6.20
CA MET A 166 8.48 -4.73 -7.60
C MET A 166 9.41 -5.44 -8.60
N LEU A 167 10.56 -5.94 -8.14
CA LEU A 167 11.62 -6.57 -8.94
C LEU A 167 12.13 -5.68 -10.08
N VAL A 168 12.01 -4.36 -9.93
CA VAL A 168 12.54 -3.33 -10.82
C VAL A 168 13.16 -2.21 -9.99
N VAL A 169 14.02 -1.40 -10.61
CA VAL A 169 14.53 -0.16 -10.01
C VAL A 169 13.38 0.85 -9.92
N PRO A 170 13.04 1.36 -8.72
CA PRO A 170 11.90 2.26 -8.57
C PRO A 170 12.23 3.67 -9.07
N GLU A 171 11.24 4.38 -9.61
CA GLU A 171 11.37 5.80 -9.99
C GLU A 171 11.51 6.70 -8.74
N LYS A 172 10.79 6.32 -7.67
CA LYS A 172 10.90 6.88 -6.32
C LYS A 172 11.08 5.75 -5.32
N GLY A 173 12.24 5.74 -4.69
CA GLY A 173 12.64 4.75 -3.71
C GLY A 173 12.75 5.32 -2.31
N VAL A 174 12.63 4.44 -1.31
CA VAL A 174 12.79 4.74 0.11
C VAL A 174 13.65 3.63 0.72
N PHE A 175 14.63 4.01 1.55
CA PHE A 175 15.42 3.02 2.29
C PHE A 175 14.67 2.54 3.52
N VAL A 176 14.62 1.21 3.68
CA VAL A 176 14.01 0.54 4.81
C VAL A 176 14.99 -0.44 5.43
N LYS A 177 15.20 -0.38 6.73
CA LYS A 177 15.97 -1.39 7.46
C LYS A 177 15.31 -2.75 7.28
N THR A 178 16.15 -3.76 7.12
CA THR A 178 15.68 -5.16 7.09
C THR A 178 15.08 -5.59 8.44
N GLY A 179 15.38 -4.92 9.55
CA GLY A 179 14.76 -5.14 10.86
C GLY A 179 15.08 -3.96 11.79
N PRO A 180 14.40 -3.82 12.93
CA PRO A 180 14.60 -2.67 13.83
C PRO A 180 16.06 -2.47 14.27
N GLU A 181 16.69 -3.57 14.68
CA GLU A 181 18.10 -3.64 15.12
C GLU A 181 19.08 -3.93 13.98
N SER A 182 18.63 -3.92 12.73
CA SER A 182 19.49 -4.21 11.58
C SER A 182 20.18 -2.94 11.09
N ASN A 183 21.48 -3.07 10.85
CA ASN A 183 22.26 -2.04 10.17
C ASN A 183 22.19 -2.20 8.65
N ILE A 184 21.45 -3.17 8.13
CA ILE A 184 21.26 -3.37 6.69
C ILE A 184 19.94 -2.74 6.27
N CYS A 185 20.01 -1.87 5.28
CA CYS A 185 18.87 -1.23 4.65
C CYS A 185 18.68 -1.74 3.21
N GLN A 186 17.46 -1.66 2.71
CA GLN A 186 17.06 -2.09 1.38
C GLN A 186 16.20 -1.01 0.72
N LEU A 187 16.30 -0.91 -0.60
CA LEU A 187 15.54 0.06 -1.37
C LEU A 187 14.15 -0.51 -1.70
N PHE A 188 13.11 0.22 -1.33
CA PHE A 188 11.73 -0.10 -1.67
C PHE A 188 11.14 0.96 -2.58
N ASP A 189 10.24 0.57 -3.46
CA ASP A 189 9.37 1.50 -4.17
C ASP A 189 8.43 2.19 -3.16
N GLU A 190 8.32 3.51 -3.23
CA GLU A 190 7.51 4.35 -2.35
C GLU A 190 6.05 3.85 -2.30
N THR A 191 5.44 3.64 -3.47
CA THR A 191 4.03 3.24 -3.56
C THR A 191 3.83 1.82 -3.04
N ALA A 192 4.75 0.90 -3.38
CA ALA A 192 4.69 -0.47 -2.88
C ALA A 192 4.82 -0.53 -1.35
N LEU A 193 5.69 0.29 -0.76
CA LEU A 193 5.90 0.34 0.69
C LEU A 193 4.68 0.93 1.42
N ILE A 194 4.12 2.03 0.91
CA ILE A 194 2.88 2.63 1.46
C ILE A 194 1.75 1.60 1.47
N GLN A 195 1.61 0.84 0.39
CA GLN A 195 0.59 -0.21 0.31
C GLN A 195 0.79 -1.28 1.39
N LEU A 196 2.03 -1.74 1.62
CA LEU A 196 2.33 -2.70 2.69
C LEU A 196 1.89 -2.17 4.06
N ILE A 197 2.08 -0.88 4.34
CA ILE A 197 1.65 -0.24 5.60
C ILE A 197 0.13 -0.17 5.70
N ILE A 198 -0.55 0.24 4.62
CA ILE A 198 -2.02 0.32 4.57
C ILE A 198 -2.62 -1.06 4.85
N ASP A 199 -2.08 -2.10 4.22
CA ASP A 199 -2.54 -3.48 4.34
C ASP A 199 -2.18 -4.13 5.69
N GLY A 200 -1.34 -3.46 6.49
CA GLY A 200 -0.84 -4.02 7.76
C GLY A 200 0.07 -5.23 7.54
N ALA A 201 0.71 -5.31 6.37
CA ALA A 201 1.64 -6.37 6.03
C ALA A 201 2.98 -6.18 6.77
N THR A 202 3.69 -7.29 6.96
CA THR A 202 5.03 -7.28 7.55
C THR A 202 6.10 -7.10 6.49
N HIS A 203 7.29 -6.67 6.91
CA HIS A 203 8.46 -6.49 6.07
C HIS A 203 8.72 -7.75 5.23
N PRO A 204 8.84 -7.66 3.88
CA PRO A 204 8.88 -8.84 3.00
C PRO A 204 10.02 -9.83 3.30
N VAL A 205 11.17 -9.30 3.72
CA VAL A 205 12.36 -10.09 4.06
C VAL A 205 12.32 -10.61 5.50
N SER A 206 12.35 -9.72 6.51
CA SER A 206 12.43 -10.14 7.92
C SER A 206 11.12 -10.60 8.56
N ARG A 207 9.97 -10.33 7.92
CA ARG A 207 8.64 -10.54 8.49
C ARG A 207 8.36 -9.75 9.77
N ALA A 208 9.18 -8.75 10.09
CA ALA A 208 8.95 -7.83 11.19
C ALA A 208 7.83 -6.83 10.84
N PRO A 209 7.03 -6.36 11.82
CA PRO A 209 6.14 -5.21 11.61
C PRO A 209 6.94 -4.00 11.14
N LEU A 210 6.41 -3.27 10.16
CA LEU A 210 7.02 -2.03 9.71
C LEU A 210 6.84 -0.94 10.78
N SER A 211 7.93 -0.30 11.16
CA SER A 211 7.95 0.76 12.18
C SER A 211 8.72 1.98 11.68
N LEU A 212 8.49 3.12 12.33
CA LEU A 212 9.07 4.40 11.93
C LEU A 212 10.61 4.37 11.90
N ASP A 213 11.24 3.72 12.87
CA ASP A 213 12.69 3.57 12.99
C ASP A 213 13.31 2.72 11.87
N MET A 214 12.49 1.93 11.17
CA MET A 214 12.93 1.18 9.99
C MET A 214 12.98 2.04 8.73
N ILE A 215 12.27 3.16 8.64
CA ILE A 215 12.34 4.07 7.48
C ILE A 215 13.53 5.01 7.67
N ILE A 216 14.44 5.00 6.71
CA ILE A 216 15.74 5.66 6.79
C ILE A 216 15.86 6.71 5.69
N ASN A 217 16.46 7.85 6.01
CA ASN A 217 16.72 8.87 5.01
C ASN A 217 17.80 8.40 4.03
N LYS A 218 17.75 8.88 2.79
CA LYS A 218 18.78 8.64 1.76
C LYS A 218 20.22 8.80 2.30
N ASN A 219 20.45 9.84 3.11
CA ASN A 219 21.79 10.21 3.58
C ASN A 219 22.27 9.41 4.80
N GLU A 220 21.52 8.41 5.26
CA GLU A 220 21.85 7.60 6.44
C GLU A 220 22.22 6.16 6.07
N CYS A 221 22.08 5.78 4.80
CA CYS A 221 22.19 4.41 4.30
C CYS A 221 23.09 4.39 3.06
N TYR A 222 24.24 3.72 3.14
CA TYR A 222 25.31 3.79 2.14
C TYR A 222 25.66 2.41 1.60
N PHE A 223 26.04 2.33 0.32
CA PHE A 223 26.46 1.07 -0.28
C PHE A 223 27.84 0.66 0.21
N ASP A 224 27.94 -0.49 0.88
CA ASP A 224 29.21 -1.11 1.25
C ASP A 224 29.61 -2.11 0.16
N THR A 225 30.59 -1.74 -0.65
CA THR A 225 31.11 -2.58 -1.75
C THR A 225 31.74 -3.88 -1.25
N THR A 226 32.19 -3.94 0.01
CA THR A 226 32.78 -5.16 0.58
C THR A 226 31.71 -6.17 0.98
N LYS A 227 30.54 -5.70 1.42
CA LYS A 227 29.40 -6.54 1.83
C LYS A 227 28.36 -6.72 0.73
N GLY A 228 28.42 -5.92 -0.33
CA GLY A 228 27.43 -5.91 -1.41
C GLY A 228 26.02 -5.55 -0.93
N ASN A 229 25.92 -4.70 0.09
CA ASN A 229 24.65 -4.32 0.71
C ASN A 229 24.67 -2.85 1.13
N PHE A 230 23.50 -2.24 1.22
CA PHE A 230 23.38 -0.94 1.85
C PHE A 230 23.39 -1.07 3.37
N ILE A 231 24.21 -0.25 4.04
CA ILE A 231 24.42 -0.28 5.47
C ILE A 231 24.29 1.10 6.11
N ILE A 232 23.89 1.10 7.37
CA ILE A 232 23.92 2.25 8.26
C ILE A 232 25.23 2.16 9.06
N PRO A 233 26.10 3.20 9.00
CA PRO A 233 27.40 3.20 9.66
C PRO A 233 27.32 3.29 11.19
#